data_AF-K9P2K3-F1
#
_entry.id   AF-K9P2K3-F1
#
_cell.length_a   1.000
_cell.length_b   1.000
_cell.length_c   1.000
_cell.angle_alpha   90.00
_cell.angle_beta   90.00
_cell.angle_gamma   90.00
#
_symmetry.space_group_name_H-M   'P 1'
#
loop_
_entity.id
_entity.type
_entity.pdbx_description
1 polymer ?
#
loop_
_entity_poly.entity_id
_entity_poly.type
_entity_poly.pdbx_seq_one_letter_code
_entity_poly.pdbx_strand_id
1 'polypeptide(L)' 'MFDSTHEPTTDQLNSTSLKWGHDGELSELDLQRILGLLSQVDPVAEALMEGRSEAA' A
#
# COMPACT_ATOMS: atom_id res chain seq x y z
N MET A 1 -26.43 0.72 -2.86
CA MET A 1 -25.44 0.40 -1.81
C MET A 1 -24.49 -0.61 -2.42
N PHE A 2 -23.33 -0.17 -2.90
CA PHE A 2 -22.26 -1.07 -3.34
C PHE A 2 -21.18 -1.01 -2.28
N ASP A 3 -21.18 -2.01 -1.40
CA ASP A 3 -20.00 -2.32 -0.61
C ASP A 3 -18.99 -2.92 -1.60
N SER A 4 -17.99 -2.14 -1.98
CA SER A 4 -16.96 -2.54 -2.93
C SER A 4 -15.65 -2.75 -2.17
N THR A 5 -15.61 -3.75 -1.32
CA THR A 5 -14.33 -4.41 -0.98
C THR A 5 -13.87 -5.15 -2.24
N HIS A 6 -13.32 -4.39 -3.19
CA HIS A 6 -12.67 -4.95 -4.37
C HIS A 6 -11.37 -5.60 -3.89
N GLU A 7 -11.43 -6.90 -3.62
CA GLU A 7 -10.26 -7.74 -3.47
C GLU A 7 -9.38 -7.55 -4.73
N PRO A 8 -8.09 -7.24 -4.58
CA PRO A 8 -7.23 -6.96 -5.72
C PRO A 8 -7.10 -8.21 -6.60
N THR A 9 -7.34 -8.04 -7.90
CA THR A 9 -7.22 -9.15 -8.86
C THR A 9 -5.77 -9.59 -9.02
N THR A 10 -5.53 -10.85 -9.39
CA THR A 10 -4.18 -11.38 -9.65
C THR A 10 -3.37 -10.52 -10.62
N ASP A 11 -4.01 -9.95 -11.64
CA ASP A 11 -3.34 -9.01 -12.56
C ASP A 11 -2.94 -7.69 -11.89
N GLN A 12 -3.75 -7.19 -10.94
CA GLN A 12 -3.37 -6.04 -10.12
C GLN A 12 -2.23 -6.39 -9.15
N LEU A 13 -2.10 -7.65 -8.74
CA LEU A 13 -1.01 -8.15 -7.89
C LEU A 13 0.31 -8.32 -8.66
N ASN A 14 0.23 -8.68 -9.94
CA ASN A 14 1.39 -8.87 -10.81
C ASN A 14 1.81 -7.61 -11.58
N SER A 15 0.99 -6.55 -11.54
CA SER A 15 1.31 -5.28 -12.16
C SER A 15 2.44 -4.58 -11.40
N THR A 16 3.47 -4.15 -12.13
CA THR A 16 4.52 -3.27 -11.61
C THR A 16 4.12 -1.79 -11.62
N SER A 17 2.92 -1.48 -12.14
CA SER A 17 2.42 -0.12 -12.20
C SER A 17 1.83 0.28 -10.85
N LEU A 18 2.33 1.38 -10.29
CA LEU A 18 1.82 1.98 -9.07
C LEU A 18 0.57 2.82 -9.37
N LYS A 19 -0.48 2.64 -8.57
CA LYS A 19 -1.68 3.46 -8.65
C LYS A 19 -1.53 4.67 -7.73
N TRP A 20 -1.48 5.84 -8.34
CA TRP A 20 -1.49 7.13 -7.65
C TRP A 20 -2.91 7.68 -7.60
N GLY A 21 -3.31 8.23 -6.45
CA GLY A 21 -4.51 9.01 -6.26
C GLY A 21 -4.40 10.39 -6.91
N HIS A 22 -5.55 11.07 -7.02
CA HIS A 22 -5.60 12.44 -7.57
C HIS A 22 -5.00 13.49 -6.62
N ASP A 23 -4.81 13.12 -5.36
CA ASP A 23 -4.08 13.85 -4.32
C ASP A 23 -2.56 13.72 -4.46
N GLY A 24 -2.08 12.85 -5.36
CA GLY A 24 -0.66 12.54 -5.50
C GLY A 24 -0.17 11.53 -4.47
N GLU A 25 -1.06 10.90 -3.71
CA GLU A 25 -0.71 9.83 -2.77
C GLU A 25 -0.74 8.46 -3.45
N LEU A 26 0.00 7.50 -2.92
CA LEU A 26 -0.10 6.12 -3.36
C LEU A 26 -1.41 5.51 -2.86
N SER A 27 -1.99 4.61 -3.67
CA SER A 27 -3.10 3.79 -3.18
C SER A 27 -2.67 3.00 -1.95
N GLU A 28 -3.57 2.84 -0.97
CA GLU A 28 -3.27 2.12 0.27
C GLU A 28 -2.71 0.72 0.00
N LEU A 29 -3.25 0.03 -1.01
CA LEU A 29 -2.82 -1.30 -1.39
C LEU A 29 -1.38 -1.31 -1.92
N ASP A 30 -1.02 -0.37 -2.80
CA ASP A 30 0.34 -0.29 -3.35
C ASP A 30 1.34 0.14 -2.29
N LEU A 31 0.94 1.05 -1.41
CA LEU A 31 1.73 1.47 -0.26
C LEU A 31 2.02 0.28 0.66
N GLN A 32 1.02 -0.50 1.04
CA GLN A 32 1.19 -1.72 1.86
C GLN A 32 2.08 -2.74 1.18
N ARG A 33 1.96 -2.94 -0.14
CA ARG A 33 2.87 -3.80 -0.90
C ARG A 33 4.30 -3.33 -0.85
N ILE A 34 4.54 -2.03 -1.09
CA ILE A 34 5.88 -1.45 -1.07
C ILE A 34 6.49 -1.61 0.32
N LEU A 35 5.73 -1.28 1.38
CA LEU A 35 6.20 -1.42 2.76
C LEU A 35 6.50 -2.88 3.13
N GLY A 36 5.66 -3.82 2.71
CA GLY A 36 5.91 -5.26 2.92
C GLY A 36 7.11 -5.80 2.13
N LEU A 37 7.44 -5.22 0.97
CA LEU A 37 8.67 -5.55 0.24
C LEU A 37 9.90 -4.91 0.89
N LEU A 38 9.78 -3.68 1.38
CA LEU A 38 10.86 -2.97 2.05
C LEU A 38 11.23 -3.63 3.39
N SER A 39 10.25 -4.09 4.17
CA SER A 39 10.51 -4.78 5.45
C SER A 39 11.27 -6.10 5.28
N GLN A 40 11.17 -6.75 4.13
CA GLN A 40 11.94 -7.97 3.83
C GLN A 40 13.44 -7.69 3.64
N VAL A 41 13.82 -6.46 3.28
CA VAL A 41 15.21 -6.08 3.01
C VAL A 41 15.79 -5.19 4.11
N ASP A 42 14.96 -4.40 4.79
CA ASP A 42 15.35 -3.50 5.87
C ASP A 42 14.34 -3.58 7.04
N PRO A 43 14.75 -4.15 8.19
CA PRO A 43 13.90 -4.21 9.38
C PRO A 43 13.44 -2.84 9.90
N VAL A 44 14.18 -1.76 9.61
CA VAL A 44 13.81 -0.40 10.03
C VAL A 44 12.58 0.10 9.27
N ALA A 45 12.27 -0.48 8.09
CA ALA A 45 11.07 -0.14 7.33
C ALA A 45 9.78 -0.57 8.05
N GLU A 46 9.82 -1.47 9.04
CA GLU A 46 8.65 -1.81 9.85
C GLU A 46 8.13 -0.59 10.62
N ALA A 47 9.02 0.30 11.10
CA ALA A 47 8.64 1.51 11.80
C ALA A 47 7.85 2.51 10.92
N LEU A 48 8.02 2.44 9.59
CA LEU A 48 7.23 3.24 8.64
C LEU A 48 5.77 2.80 8.57
N MET A 49 5.47 1.55 8.93
CA MET A 49 4.08 1.07 9.04
C MET A 49 3.39 1.61 10.30
N GLU A 50 4.15 1.87 11.37
CA GLU A 50 3.61 2.30 12.67
C GLU A 50 3.40 3.83 12.75
N GLY A 51 4.28 4.62 12.14
CA GLY A 51 4.25 6.10 12.24
C GLY A 51 3.03 6.80 11.61
N ARG A 52 2.19 6.08 10.85
CA ARG A 52 0.97 6.64 10.22
C ARG A 52 -0.25 6.68 11.13
N SER A 53 -0.24 5.98 12.26
CA SER A 53 -1.37 5.97 13.21
C SER A 53 -1.38 7.15 14.19
N GLU A 54 -0.34 7.99 14.20
CA GLU A 54 -0.17 9.08 15.19
C GLU A 54 -0.52 10.49 14.65
N ALA A 55 -1.02 10.61 13.42
CA ALA A 55 -1.36 11.89 12.79
C ALA A 55 -2.89 12.13 12.66
N ALA A 56 -3.68 11.72 13.65
CA ALA A 56 -5.12 11.96 13.72
C ALA A 56 -5.49 13.09 14.69
#